data_AF-A0A9N8HA89-F1
#
_entry.id   AF-A0A9N8HA89-F1
#
_cell.length_a   1.000
_cell.length_b   1.000
_cell.length_c   1.000
_cell.angle_alpha   90.00
_cell.angle_beta   90.00
_cell.angle_gamma   90.00
#
_symmetry.space_group_name_H-M   'P 1'
#
loop_
_entity.id
_entity.type
_entity.pdbx_description
1 polymer ?
#
loop_
_entity_poly.entity_id
_entity_poly.type
_entity_poly.pdbx_seq_one_letter_code
_entity_poly.pdbx_strand_id
1 'polypeptide(L)'
;MRVEDLIISIAYFSIPLQLVASLTFYPRLMSMPPQILFLFVLFALFILCCGTGHVLRCVNMTDTHAFHVVNWITAFVSITTALFLLPMVPTLMSEIDDGLQRLQKLEEEAVKGAKYSKLSMEHSEGV
;
A
#
# COMPACT_ATOMS: atom_id res chain seq x y z
N MET A 1 7.32 -27.75 -18.81
CA MET A 1 6.88 -26.35 -18.66
C MET A 1 5.44 -26.37 -18.21
N ARG A 2 5.17 -25.81 -17.03
CA ARG A 2 3.84 -25.70 -16.45
C ARG A 2 3.28 -24.33 -16.81
N VAL A 3 2.09 -24.28 -17.41
CA VAL A 3 1.49 -23.04 -17.94
C VAL A 3 1.18 -22.08 -16.79
N GLU A 4 0.87 -22.64 -15.63
CA GLU A 4 0.68 -21.93 -14.37
C GLU A 4 1.91 -21.08 -13.97
N ASP A 5 3.14 -21.58 -14.15
CA ASP A 5 4.35 -20.83 -13.78
C ASP A 5 4.57 -19.60 -14.69
N LEU A 6 4.15 -19.66 -15.95
CA LEU A 6 4.28 -18.54 -16.89
C LEU A 6 3.28 -17.42 -16.55
N ILE A 7 2.03 -17.78 -16.26
CA ILE A 7 0.96 -16.84 -15.89
C ILE A 7 1.31 -16.15 -14.57
N ILE A 8 1.80 -16.93 -13.59
CA ILE A 8 2.28 -16.43 -12.31
C ILE A 8 3.46 -15.49 -12.52
N SER A 9 4.47 -15.85 -13.32
CA SER A 9 5.61 -14.96 -13.56
C SER A 9 5.20 -13.61 -14.17
N ILE A 10 4.25 -13.59 -15.10
CA ILE A 10 3.76 -12.36 -15.72
C ILE A 10 3.00 -11.51 -14.69
N ALA A 11 2.12 -12.13 -13.90
CA ALA A 11 1.39 -11.44 -12.83
C ALA A 11 2.35 -10.82 -11.80
N TYR A 12 3.38 -11.57 -11.39
CA TYR A 12 4.37 -11.13 -10.42
C TYR A 12 5.30 -10.03 -10.95
N PHE A 13 5.45 -9.88 -12.27
CA PHE A 13 6.16 -8.74 -12.86
C PHE A 13 5.24 -7.53 -13.06
N SER A 14 3.93 -7.76 -13.26
CA SER A 14 2.94 -6.72 -13.47
C SER A 14 2.59 -5.94 -12.20
N ILE A 15 2.48 -6.63 -11.05
CA ILE A 15 2.19 -6.02 -9.74
C ILE A 15 3.22 -4.94 -9.34
N PRO A 16 4.55 -5.18 -9.34
CA PRO A 16 5.54 -4.17 -8.99
C PRO A 16 5.58 -3.02 -10.01
N LEU A 17 5.32 -3.31 -11.30
CA LEU A 17 5.25 -2.28 -12.33
C LEU A 17 4.08 -1.32 -12.07
N GLN A 18 2.91 -1.84 -11.71
CA GLN A 18 1.74 -1.01 -11.33
C GLN A 18 2.00 -0.21 -10.06
N LEU A 19 2.72 -0.77 -9.10
CA LEU A 19 3.10 -0.07 -7.87
C LEU A 19 4.02 1.12 -8.15
N VAL A 20 5.11 0.91 -8.88
CA VAL A 20 6.04 1.99 -9.24
C VAL A 20 5.34 3.02 -10.13
N ALA A 21 4.55 2.58 -11.12
CA ALA A 21 3.80 3.48 -11.98
C ALA A 21 2.83 4.35 -11.18
N SER A 22 2.09 3.78 -10.22
CA SER A 22 1.17 4.51 -9.35
C SER A 22 1.91 5.55 -8.50
N LEU A 23 3.07 5.19 -7.95
CA LEU A 23 3.90 6.10 -7.16
C LEU A 23 4.47 7.26 -7.98
N THR A 24 4.78 7.01 -9.26
CA THR A 24 5.34 8.00 -10.19
C THR A 24 4.27 8.92 -10.77
N PHE A 25 3.08 8.38 -11.07
CA PHE A 25 1.95 9.15 -11.64
C PHE A 25 1.19 9.96 -10.60
N TYR A 26 1.16 9.53 -9.34
CA TYR A 26 0.46 10.22 -8.28
C TYR A 26 1.46 10.77 -7.24
N PRO A 27 2.01 11.99 -7.44
CA PRO A 27 2.97 12.59 -6.51
C PRO A 27 2.39 12.78 -5.09
N ARG A 28 1.06 12.76 -4.95
CA ARG A 28 0.38 12.79 -3.64
C ARG A 28 0.63 11.51 -2.82
N LEU A 29 0.91 10.37 -3.46
CA LEU A 29 1.36 9.15 -2.78
C LEU A 29 2.82 9.26 -2.32
N MET A 30 3.65 10.06 -3.00
CA MET A 30 5.03 10.35 -2.57
C MET A 30 5.07 11.20 -1.28
N SER A 31 3.99 11.93 -0.98
CA SER A 31 3.81 12.65 0.29
C SER A 31 3.31 11.76 1.44
N MET A 32 3.10 10.46 1.21
CA MET A 32 2.81 9.53 2.30
C MET A 32 4.02 9.33 3.21
N PRO A 33 3.81 8.95 4.48
CA PRO A 33 4.87 8.59 5.40
C PRO A 33 5.95 7.70 4.76
N PRO A 34 7.25 7.98 5.00
CA PRO A 34 8.34 7.21 4.40
C PRO A 34 8.31 5.72 4.77
N GLN A 35 7.65 5.37 5.87
CA GLN A 35 7.40 3.99 6.28
C GLN A 35 6.56 3.25 5.24
N ILE A 36 5.51 3.89 4.70
CA ILE A 36 4.58 3.36 3.68
C ILE A 36 5.31 3.12 2.37
N LEU A 37 6.12 4.08 1.96
CA LEU A 37 6.99 3.95 0.79
C LEU A 37 7.95 2.75 0.95
N PHE A 38 8.56 2.60 2.12
CA PHE A 38 9.46 1.49 2.40
C PHE A 38 8.75 0.13 2.35
N LEU A 39 7.54 0.01 2.90
CA LEU A 39 6.75 -1.22 2.81
C LEU A 39 6.35 -1.54 1.37
N PHE A 40 5.96 -0.54 0.57
CA PHE A 40 5.67 -0.75 -0.85
C PHE A 40 6.88 -1.27 -1.62
N VAL A 41 8.07 -0.72 -1.35
CA VAL A 41 9.32 -1.20 -1.95
C VAL A 41 9.64 -2.62 -1.49
N LEU A 42 9.52 -2.94 -0.19
CA LEU A 42 9.71 -4.30 0.30
C LEU A 42 8.73 -5.29 -0.32
N PHE A 43 7.46 -4.89 -0.47
CA PHE A 43 6.43 -5.72 -1.07
C PHE A 43 6.70 -5.96 -2.56
N ALA A 44 7.07 -4.93 -3.31
CA ALA A 44 7.49 -5.07 -4.70
C ALA A 44 8.71 -5.98 -4.86
N LEU A 45 9.70 -5.84 -3.97
CA LEU A 45 10.90 -6.70 -3.95
C LEU A 45 10.54 -8.15 -3.61
N PHE A 46 9.65 -8.36 -2.63
CA PHE A 46 9.15 -9.68 -2.24
C PHE A 46 8.45 -10.40 -3.40
N ILE A 47 7.55 -9.70 -4.10
CA ILE A 47 6.84 -10.20 -5.28
C ILE A 47 7.87 -10.52 -6.39
N LEU A 48 8.82 -9.62 -6.69
CA LEU A 48 9.87 -9.92 -7.68
C LEU A 48 10.70 -11.16 -7.31
N CYS A 49 11.06 -11.31 -6.03
CA CYS A 49 11.82 -12.46 -5.54
C CYS A 49 11.02 -13.77 -5.70
N CYS A 50 9.74 -13.76 -5.33
CA CYS A 50 8.82 -14.89 -5.50
C CYS A 50 8.62 -15.28 -6.98
N GLY A 51 8.46 -14.29 -7.85
CA GLY A 51 8.31 -14.50 -9.30
C GLY A 51 9.57 -15.11 -9.91
N THR A 52 10.75 -14.64 -9.48
CA THR A 52 12.05 -15.17 -9.92
C THR A 52 12.24 -16.63 -9.49
N GLY A 53 11.79 -17.00 -8.28
CA GLY A 53 11.79 -18.40 -7.82
C GLY A 53 10.92 -19.32 -8.69
N HIS A 54 9.77 -18.85 -9.16
CA HIS A 54 8.90 -19.59 -10.08
C HIS A 54 9.52 -19.74 -11.48
N VAL A 55 10.14 -18.68 -12.02
CA VAL A 55 10.85 -18.75 -13.30
C VAL A 55 11.97 -19.80 -13.24
N LEU A 56 12.76 -19.81 -12.16
CA LEU A 56 13.82 -20.80 -11.96
C LEU A 56 13.29 -22.24 -11.88
N ARG A 57 12.14 -22.43 -11.23
CA ARG A 57 11.45 -23.73 -11.17
C ARG A 57 10.93 -24.18 -12.54
N CYS A 58 10.46 -23.23 -13.36
CA CYS A 58 9.95 -23.50 -14.70
C CYS A 58 11.05 -23.85 -15.71
N VAL A 59 12.25 -23.30 -15.53
CA VAL A 59 13.46 -23.57 -16.36
C VAL A 59 14.16 -24.89 -15.98
N ASN A 60 13.65 -25.64 -14.99
CA ASN A 60 14.12 -26.99 -14.66
C ASN A 60 15.59 -27.05 -14.16
N MET A 61 16.10 -25.98 -13.53
CA MET A 61 17.37 -25.96 -12.78
C MET A 61 17.16 -26.51 -11.36
N THR A 62 16.65 -27.73 -11.26
CA THR A 62 16.23 -28.33 -9.98
C THR A 62 17.40 -28.94 -9.19
N ASP A 63 18.59 -29.09 -9.78
CA ASP A 63 19.79 -29.71 -9.16
C ASP A 63 20.91 -28.72 -8.77
N THR A 64 20.68 -27.40 -8.84
CA THR A 64 21.72 -26.40 -8.58
C THR A 64 21.50 -25.72 -7.22
N HIS A 65 22.54 -25.63 -6.39
CA HIS A 65 22.54 -24.92 -5.08
C HIS A 65 21.86 -23.53 -5.13
N ALA A 66 21.90 -22.85 -6.28
CA ALA A 66 21.24 -21.58 -6.53
C ALA A 66 19.72 -21.61 -6.29
N PHE A 67 19.04 -22.73 -6.57
CA PHE A 67 17.59 -22.87 -6.38
C PHE A 67 17.19 -22.80 -4.91
N HIS A 68 17.90 -23.54 -4.05
CA HIS A 68 17.67 -23.53 -2.61
C HIS A 68 17.98 -22.17 -1.99
N VAL A 69 19.02 -21.49 -2.48
CA VAL A 69 19.38 -20.13 -2.02
C VAL A 69 18.29 -19.11 -2.36
N VAL A 70 17.77 -19.10 -3.59
CA VAL A 70 16.69 -18.19 -3.99
C VAL A 70 15.41 -18.46 -3.16
N ASN A 71 15.08 -19.72 -2.93
CA ASN A 71 13.89 -20.08 -2.16
C ASN A 71 14.04 -19.73 -0.66
N TRP A 72 15.25 -19.84 -0.11
CA TRP A 72 15.57 -19.38 1.25
C TRP A 72 15.51 -17.86 1.39
N ILE A 73 16.07 -17.12 0.42
CA ILE A 73 15.99 -15.65 0.39
C ILE A 73 14.52 -15.23 0.29
N THR A 74 13.74 -15.90 -0.56
CA THR A 74 12.30 -15.62 -0.70
C THR A 74 11.56 -15.86 0.60
N ALA A 75 11.83 -16.97 1.31
CA ALA A 75 11.24 -17.25 2.62
C ALA A 75 11.64 -16.21 3.67
N PHE A 76 12.92 -15.79 3.67
CA PHE A 76 13.42 -14.75 4.57
C PHE A 76 12.72 -13.41 4.31
N VAL A 77 12.67 -12.96 3.05
CA VAL A 77 11.97 -11.73 2.67
C VAL A 77 10.49 -11.83 3.00
N SER A 78 9.83 -12.98 2.78
CA SER A 78 8.43 -13.20 3.17
C SER A 78 8.19 -12.99 4.65
N ILE A 79 9.06 -13.55 5.49
CA ILE A 79 8.96 -13.43 6.95
C ILE A 79 9.22 -11.98 7.37
N THR A 80 10.25 -11.34 6.80
CA THR A 80 10.54 -9.93 7.08
C THR A 80 9.36 -9.03 6.70
N THR A 81 8.76 -9.22 5.52
CA THR A 81 7.58 -8.48 5.08
C THR A 81 6.39 -8.74 6.01
N ALA A 82 6.13 -9.98 6.41
CA ALA A 82 5.03 -10.33 7.31
C ALA A 82 5.20 -9.68 8.70
N LEU A 83 6.42 -9.67 9.24
CA LEU A 83 6.73 -9.04 10.53
C LEU A 83 6.59 -7.51 10.48
N PHE A 84 6.99 -6.88 9.37
CA PHE A 84 6.81 -5.43 9.17
C PHE A 84 5.36 -5.03 8.94
N LEU A 85 4.56 -5.92 8.33
CA LEU A 85 3.16 -5.65 8.04
C LEU A 85 2.30 -5.59 9.32
N LEU A 86 2.60 -6.44 10.31
CA LEU A 86 1.87 -6.52 11.59
C LEU A 86 1.73 -5.17 12.35
N PRO A 87 2.80 -4.40 12.61
CA PRO A 87 2.69 -3.10 13.28
C PRO A 87 2.20 -1.99 12.35
N MET A 88 2.32 -2.18 11.03
CA MET A 88 2.05 -1.11 10.07
C MET A 88 0.57 -1.01 9.69
N VAL A 89 -0.13 -2.14 9.60
CA VAL A 89 -1.59 -2.17 9.40
C VAL A 89 -2.36 -1.35 10.45
N PRO A 90 -2.15 -1.51 11.77
CA PRO A 90 -2.86 -0.73 12.77
C PRO A 90 -2.47 0.76 12.73
N THR A 91 -1.22 1.08 12.37
CA THR A 91 -0.76 2.48 12.24
C THR A 91 -1.49 3.19 11.09
N LEU A 92 -1.60 2.52 9.94
CA LEU A 92 -2.36 3.02 8.79
C LEU A 92 -3.83 3.23 9.10
N MET A 93 -4.44 2.28 9.82
CA MET A 93 -5.84 2.37 10.20
C MET A 93 -6.09 3.57 11.13
N SER A 94 -5.16 3.85 12.05
CA SER A 94 -5.22 5.01 12.95
C SER A 94 -5.12 6.33 12.17
N GLU A 95 -4.22 6.45 11.20
CA GLU A 95 -4.08 7.67 10.38
C GLU A 95 -5.33 7.94 9.53
N ILE A 96 -5.97 6.89 9.02
CA ILE A 96 -7.22 7.00 8.26
C ILE A 96 -8.36 7.46 9.17
N ASP A 97 -8.47 6.91 10.39
CA ASP A 97 -9.49 7.31 11.36
C ASP A 97 -9.33 8.78 11.79
N ASP A 98 -8.10 9.20 12.09
CA ASP A 98 -7.77 10.59 12.41
C ASP A 98 -8.11 11.55 11.25
N GLY A 99 -7.83 11.13 10.02
CA GLY A 99 -8.19 11.87 8.81
C GLY A 99 -9.70 12.06 8.68
N LEU A 100 -10.47 10.99 8.92
CA LEU A 100 -11.93 11.01 8.84
C LEU A 100 -12.54 11.90 9.94
N GLN A 101 -12.05 11.80 11.18
CA GLN A 101 -12.53 12.65 12.29
C GLN A 101 -12.23 14.14 12.06
N ARG A 102 -11.09 14.47 11.46
CA ARG A 102 -10.78 15.86 11.09
C ARG A 102 -11.77 16.42 10.08
N LEU A 103 -12.15 15.63 9.07
CA LEU A 103 -13.16 16.03 8.10
C LEU A 103 -14.53 16.24 8.76
N GLN A 104 -14.96 15.33 9.63
CA GLN A 104 -16.21 15.48 10.38
C GLN A 104 -16.24 16.73 11.26
N LYS A 105 -15.13 17.05 11.95
CA LYS A 105 -15.03 18.29 12.74
C LYS A 105 -15.14 19.54 11.88
N LEU A 106 -14.51 19.56 10.71
CA LEU A 106 -14.60 20.68 9.78
C LEU A 106 -16.04 20.86 9.25
N GLU A 107 -16.74 19.76 8.97
CA GLU A 107 -18.15 19.79 8.58
C GLU A 107 -19.04 20.31 9.71
N GLU A 108 -18.83 19.88 10.97
CA GLU A 108 -19.56 20.39 12.12
C GLU A 108 -19.35 21.89 12.36
N GLU A 109 -18.11 22.37 12.24
CA GLU A 109 -17.80 23.80 12.38
C GLU A 109 -18.44 24.63 11.27
N ALA A 110 -18.43 24.13 10.03
CA ALA A 110 -19.11 24.76 8.90
C ALA A 110 -20.62 24.85 9.11
N VAL A 111 -21.26 23.78 9.61
CA VAL A 111 -22.71 23.75 9.90
C VAL A 111 -23.06 24.69 11.06
N LYS A 112 -22.26 24.72 12.13
CA LYS A 112 -22.45 25.66 13.24
C LYS A 112 -22.34 27.10 12.77
N GLY A 113 -21.30 27.43 12.00
CA GLY A 113 -21.10 28.76 11.42
C GLY A 113 -22.27 29.21 10.54
N ALA A 114 -22.78 28.32 9.68
CA ALA A 114 -23.96 28.59 8.86
C ALA A 114 -25.21 28.84 9.72
N LYS A 115 -25.40 28.09 10.82
CA LYS A 115 -26.52 28.29 11.74
C LYS A 115 -26.45 29.64 12.47
N TYR A 116 -25.27 30.04 12.95
CA TYR A 116 -25.07 31.35 13.58
C TYR A 116 -25.27 32.51 12.60
N SER A 117 -24.81 32.36 11.35
CA SER A 117 -25.04 33.35 10.30
C SER A 117 -26.54 33.54 10.01
N LYS A 118 -27.32 32.45 9.95
CA LYS A 118 -28.78 32.52 9.77
C LYS A 118 -29.49 33.18 10.96
N LEU A 119 -29.10 32.82 12.19
CA LEU A 119 -29.65 33.40 13.43
C LEU A 119 -29.37 34.91 13.55
N SER A 120 -28.20 35.36 13.10
CA SER A 120 -27.84 36.79 13.12
C SER A 120 -28.60 37.60 12.06
N MET A 121 -29.06 36.98 10.97
CA MET A 121 -29.87 37.64 9.93
C MET A 121 -31.33 37.77 10.39
N GLU A 122 -31.88 36.70 11.00
CA GLU A 122 -33.25 36.68 11.54
C GLU A 122 -33.43 37.66 12.72
N HIS A 123 -32.38 37.87 13.52
CA HIS A 123 -32.37 38.87 14.59
C HIS A 123 -32.29 40.31 14.06
N SER A 124 -31.79 40.52 12.84
CA SER A 124 -31.65 41.85 12.23
C SER A 124 -32.86 42.26 11.37
N GLU A 125 -33.70 41.32 10.93
CA GLU A 125 -34.94 41.57 10.17
C GLU A 125 -36.20 41.67 11.08
N GLY A 126 -36.05 41.43 12.38
CA GLY A 126 -37.14 41.47 13.37
C GLY A 126 -37.30 42.79 14.15
N VAL A 127 -36.66 43.88 13.72
CA VAL A 127 -36.76 45.23 14.31
C VAL A 127 -37.39 46.20 13.32
#